data_AF-A0A7J9ETD3-F1
#
_entry.id   AF-A0A7J9ETD3-F1
#
_cell.length_a   1.000
_cell.length_b   1.000
_cell.length_c   1.000
_cell.angle_alpha   90.00
_cell.angle_beta   90.00
_cell.angle_gamma   90.00
#
_symmetry.space_group_name_H-M   'P 1'
#
loop_
_entity.id
_entity.type
_entity.pdbx_description
1 polymer ?
#
loop_
_entity_poly.entity_id
_entity_poly.type
_entity_poly.pdbx_seq_one_letter_code
_entity_poly.pdbx_strand_id
1 'polypeptide(L)'
;MIQTIAKEFLQKMYGDVNSKFNFSIGWLEWFKERHGIKSYRRFGKSGSIVIENIEDALHQIRAKLENFDLKNMYNMDKIGLFYRLQVDHSLATKQLEGRKKDKERLTAVVCCNGDGANKVPLWVISKFANPRCFKHVNIDNLNCHYRAKPTKKHR
;
A
#
# COMPACT_ATOMS: atom_id res chain seq x y z
N MET A 1 -5.28 -5.12 -19.33
CA MET A 1 -6.63 -4.52 -19.19
C MET A 1 -7.10 -3.87 -20.50
N ILE A 2 -6.55 -2.75 -20.99
CA ILE A 2 -7.02 -2.15 -22.28
C ILE A 2 -6.90 -3.12 -23.45
N GLN A 3 -5.74 -3.74 -23.67
CA GLN A 3 -5.54 -4.70 -24.76
C GLN A 3 -6.46 -5.92 -24.63
N THR A 4 -6.77 -6.35 -23.41
CA THR A 4 -7.67 -7.47 -23.12
C THR A 4 -9.11 -7.12 -23.53
N ILE A 5 -9.61 -5.96 -23.09
CA ILE A 5 -10.96 -5.48 -23.44
C ILE A 5 -11.08 -5.24 -24.95
N ALA A 6 -10.03 -4.70 -25.58
CA ALA A 6 -10.01 -4.50 -27.03
C ALA A 6 -10.11 -5.82 -27.81
N LYS A 7 -9.53 -6.91 -27.31
CA LYS A 7 -9.66 -8.24 -27.91
C LYS A 7 -11.06 -8.80 -27.75
N GLU A 8 -11.63 -8.72 -26.56
CA GLU A 8 -13.00 -9.16 -26.30
C GLU A 8 -14.00 -8.42 -27.19
N PHE A 9 -13.80 -7.11 -27.38
CA PHE A 9 -14.60 -6.31 -28.29
C PHE A 9 -14.43 -6.73 -29.75
N LEU A 10 -13.19 -6.96 -30.20
CA LEU A 10 -12.89 -7.42 -31.56
C LEU A 10 -13.55 -8.78 -31.86
N GLN A 11 -13.50 -9.71 -30.90
CA GLN A 11 -14.15 -11.02 -31.01
C GLN A 11 -15.68 -10.91 -31.09
N LYS A 12 -16.28 -10.02 -30.28
CA LYS A 12 -17.73 -9.76 -30.33
C LYS A 12 -18.20 -9.16 -31.65
N MET A 13 -17.38 -8.30 -32.27
CA MET A 13 -17.75 -7.59 -33.49
C MET A 13 -17.55 -8.43 -34.76
N TYR A 14 -16.53 -9.29 -34.79
CA TYR A 14 -16.08 -9.96 -36.01
C TYR A 14 -16.04 -11.49 -35.93
N GLY A 15 -16.47 -12.10 -34.81
CA GLY A 15 -16.53 -13.56 -34.65
C GLY A 15 -15.19 -14.19 -34.26
N ASP A 16 -14.90 -15.40 -34.77
CA ASP A 16 -13.68 -16.17 -34.44
C ASP A 16 -12.43 -15.52 -35.03
N VAL A 17 -11.96 -14.47 -34.34
CA VAL A 17 -10.72 -13.80 -34.64
C VAL A 17 -9.59 -14.69 -34.15
N ASN A 18 -8.70 -15.07 -35.08
CA ASN A 18 -7.51 -15.90 -34.86
C ASN A 18 -6.95 -15.75 -33.44
N SER A 19 -7.04 -16.82 -32.65
CA SER A 19 -6.69 -16.86 -31.23
C SER A 19 -5.25 -16.42 -30.90
N LYS A 20 -4.39 -16.37 -31.93
CA LYS A 20 -3.00 -15.88 -31.83
C LYS A 20 -2.86 -14.35 -31.94
N PHE A 21 -3.90 -13.62 -32.35
CA PHE A 21 -3.81 -12.17 -32.51
C PHE A 21 -3.61 -11.46 -31.16
N ASN A 22 -2.62 -10.56 -31.11
CA ASN A 22 -2.30 -9.75 -29.95
C ASN A 22 -2.10 -8.28 -30.36
N PHE A 23 -2.70 -7.36 -29.61
CA PHE A 23 -2.38 -5.94 -29.75
C PHE A 23 -0.96 -5.70 -29.25
N SER A 24 -0.14 -4.99 -30.03
CA SER A 24 1.21 -4.64 -29.65
C SER A 24 1.23 -3.61 -28.50
N ILE A 25 2.38 -3.48 -27.83
CA ILE A 25 2.61 -2.42 -26.84
C ILE A 25 2.53 -1.05 -27.53
N GLY A 26 3.08 -0.92 -28.74
CA GLY A 26 2.98 0.31 -29.53
C GLY A 26 1.53 0.71 -29.80
N TRP A 27 0.66 -0.24 -30.19
CA TRP A 27 -0.78 0.06 -30.35
C TRP A 27 -1.39 0.63 -29.06
N LEU A 28 -1.03 0.08 -27.89
CA LEU A 28 -1.53 0.55 -26.60
C LEU A 28 -1.02 1.97 -26.27
N GLU A 29 0.23 2.29 -26.60
CA GLU A 29 0.80 3.63 -26.41
C GLU A 29 0.10 4.65 -27.29
N TRP A 30 -0.01 4.39 -28.59
CA TRP A 30 -0.71 5.27 -29.54
C TRP A 30 -2.19 5.42 -29.21
N PHE A 31 -2.85 4.35 -28.74
CA PHE A 31 -4.24 4.40 -28.29
C PHE A 31 -4.41 5.32 -27.08
N LYS A 32 -3.51 5.22 -26.09
CA LYS A 32 -3.53 6.11 -24.92
C LYS A 32 -3.29 7.56 -25.32
N GLU A 33 -2.33 7.81 -26.20
CA GLU A 33 -2.01 9.15 -26.68
C GLU A 33 -3.18 9.77 -27.44
N ARG A 34 -3.74 9.05 -28.42
CA ARG A 34 -4.88 9.49 -29.23
C ARG A 34 -6.11 9.84 -28.40
N HIS A 35 -6.35 9.09 -27.33
CA HIS A 35 -7.51 9.28 -26.45
C HIS A 35 -7.18 10.04 -25.17
N GLY A 36 -5.99 10.64 -25.05
CA GLY A 36 -5.60 11.46 -23.90
C GLY A 36 -5.54 10.72 -22.56
N ILE A 37 -5.34 9.40 -22.57
CA ILE A 37 -5.33 8.55 -21.38
C ILE A 37 -3.98 8.65 -20.68
N LYS A 38 -3.93 9.35 -19.53
CA LYS A 38 -2.70 9.56 -18.73
C LYS A 38 -2.78 8.88 -17.36
N SER A 39 -1.65 8.42 -16.85
CA SER A 39 -1.51 7.93 -15.47
C SER A 39 -1.02 9.06 -14.57
N TYR A 40 -1.76 9.37 -13.51
CA TYR A 40 -1.39 10.41 -12.55
C TYR A 40 -1.00 9.78 -11.22
N ARG A 41 0.27 9.92 -10.80
CA ARG A 41 0.74 9.49 -9.47
C ARG A 41 0.31 10.52 -8.43
N ARG A 42 -0.50 10.11 -7.44
CA ARG A 42 -0.87 10.96 -6.30
C ARG A 42 0.17 10.76 -5.19
N PHE A 43 0.97 11.78 -4.92
CA PHE A 43 1.86 11.78 -3.76
C PHE A 43 1.04 12.08 -2.49
N GLY A 44 1.22 11.26 -1.46
CA GLY A 44 0.76 11.58 -0.11
C GLY A 44 1.66 12.68 0.47
N LYS A 45 1.06 13.68 1.13
CA LYS A 45 1.71 14.85 1.75
C LYS A 45 3.14 14.55 2.24
N SER A 46 4.14 14.90 1.44
CA SER A 46 5.47 15.24 1.94
C SER A 46 5.34 16.66 2.46
N GLY A 47 5.28 16.82 3.79
CA GLY A 47 5.38 18.14 4.39
C GLY A 47 6.66 18.83 3.90
N SER A 48 6.60 20.14 3.68
CA SER A 48 7.78 20.96 3.42
C SER A 48 8.69 20.89 4.65
N ILE A 49 9.72 20.06 4.60
CA ILE A 49 10.71 19.96 5.68
C ILE A 49 11.94 20.76 5.23
N VAL A 50 12.43 21.64 6.11
CA VAL A 50 13.68 22.39 5.91
C VAL A 50 14.83 21.41 6.10
N ILE A 51 15.56 21.13 5.03
CA ILE A 51 16.57 20.07 4.93
C ILE A 51 17.77 20.36 5.84
N GLU A 52 18.16 21.63 5.98
CA GLU A 52 19.33 22.07 6.76
C GLU A 52 19.22 21.69 8.25
N ASN A 53 18.05 21.88 8.87
CA ASN A 53 17.83 21.50 10.28
C ASN A 53 17.87 19.98 10.52
N ILE A 54 17.73 19.17 9.47
CA ILE A 54 17.81 17.71 9.57
C ILE A 54 19.26 17.25 9.63
N GLU A 55 20.18 17.90 8.90
CA GLU A 55 21.57 17.44 8.79
C GLU A 55 22.30 17.51 10.13
N ASP A 56 22.19 18.63 10.84
CA ASP A 56 22.76 18.79 12.18
C ASP A 56 22.15 17.82 13.20
N ALA A 57 20.82 17.65 13.14
CA ALA A 57 20.12 16.72 14.02
C ALA A 57 20.53 15.26 13.76
N LEU A 58 20.69 14.87 12.50
CA LEU A 58 21.17 13.54 12.12
C LEU A 58 22.59 13.30 12.58
N HIS A 59 23.47 14.30 12.48
CA HIS A 59 24.85 14.17 12.96
C HIS A 59 24.90 13.88 14.46
N GLN A 60 24.15 14.65 15.26
CA GLN A 60 24.07 14.43 16.71
C GLN A 60 23.47 13.07 17.08
N ILE A 61 22.45 12.61 16.34
CA ILE A 61 21.85 11.28 16.54
C ILE A 61 22.87 10.20 16.24
N ARG A 62 23.60 10.29 15.13
CA ARG A 62 24.63 9.30 14.75
C ARG A 62 25.74 9.22 15.78
N ALA A 63 26.27 10.35 16.24
CA ALA A 63 27.30 10.39 17.28
C ALA A 63 26.85 9.72 18.59
N LYS A 64 25.57 9.87 18.96
CA LYS A 64 25.01 9.15 20.12
C LYS A 64 24.90 7.65 19.87
N LEU A 65 24.48 7.25 18.67
CA LEU A 65 24.31 5.86 18.27
C LEU A 65 25.63 5.08 18.18
N GLU A 66 26.76 5.74 17.91
CA GLU A 66 28.09 5.11 17.90
C GLU A 66 28.46 4.40 19.22
N ASN A 67 27.86 4.81 20.34
CA ASN A 67 28.08 4.17 21.65
C ASN A 67 27.30 2.86 21.84
N PHE A 68 26.50 2.45 20.85
CA PHE A 68 25.66 1.25 20.92
C PHE A 68 26.00 0.29 19.79
N ASP A 69 26.16 -0.99 20.15
CA ASP A 69 26.23 -2.06 19.16
C ASP A 69 24.95 -2.10 18.29
N LEU A 70 25.09 -2.40 17.00
CA LEU A 70 23.96 -2.55 16.07
C LEU A 70 22.88 -3.52 16.56
N LYS A 71 23.28 -4.57 17.29
CA LYS A 71 22.34 -5.55 17.90
C LYS A 71 21.39 -4.94 18.93
N ASN A 72 21.77 -3.80 19.52
CA ASN A 72 21.00 -3.07 20.54
C ASN A 72 20.23 -1.88 19.94
N MET A 73 20.42 -1.57 18.66
CA MET A 73 19.73 -0.49 17.97
C MET A 73 18.49 -1.05 17.26
N TYR A 74 17.30 -0.71 17.74
CA TYR A 74 16.05 -1.15 17.12
C TYR A 74 15.41 -0.05 16.28
N ASN A 75 14.93 -0.44 15.10
CA ASN A 75 14.05 0.39 14.29
C ASN A 75 12.64 -0.22 14.29
N MET A 76 11.62 0.63 14.40
CA MET A 76 10.21 0.24 14.41
C MET A 76 9.44 1.08 13.41
N ASP A 77 8.64 0.44 12.57
CA ASP A 77 7.78 1.14 11.61
C ASP A 77 6.36 0.57 11.56
N LYS A 78 5.41 1.42 11.15
CA LYS A 78 3.98 1.11 11.04
C LYS A 78 3.56 1.06 9.57
N ILE A 79 3.18 -0.13 9.13
CA ILE A 79 2.70 -0.37 7.77
C ILE A 79 1.16 -0.43 7.78
N GLY A 80 0.52 0.31 6.88
CA GLY A 80 -0.93 0.24 6.67
C GLY A 80 -1.29 -0.72 5.54
N LEU A 81 -1.95 -1.84 5.87
CA LEU A 81 -2.52 -2.76 4.90
C LEU A 81 -3.98 -2.39 4.62
N PHE A 82 -4.23 -1.83 3.44
CA PHE A 82 -5.57 -1.42 3.02
C PHE A 82 -6.26 -2.50 2.18
N TYR A 83 -6.91 -3.45 2.83
CA TYR A 83 -7.50 -4.61 2.17
C TYR A 83 -8.82 -4.32 1.42
N ARG A 84 -9.47 -3.18 1.67
CA ARG A 84 -10.69 -2.73 0.94
C ARG A 84 -10.47 -1.54 0.03
N LEU A 85 -9.25 -1.02 -0.03
CA LEU A 85 -8.96 0.15 -0.84
C LEU A 85 -8.99 -0.25 -2.31
N GLN A 86 -9.94 0.33 -3.04
CA GLN A 86 -9.96 0.24 -4.49
C GLN A 86 -8.76 0.97 -5.08
N VAL A 87 -8.23 0.41 -6.18
CA VAL A 87 -7.10 0.97 -6.90
C VAL A 87 -7.40 2.43 -7.26
N ASP A 88 -6.46 3.32 -6.93
CA ASP A 88 -6.55 4.77 -7.11
C ASP A 88 -6.61 5.23 -8.59
N HIS A 89 -6.59 4.29 -9.52
CA HIS A 89 -6.50 4.50 -10.96
C HIS A 89 -7.66 3.81 -11.67
N SER A 90 -8.62 4.61 -12.15
CA SER A 90 -9.56 4.21 -13.19
C SER A 90 -9.16 4.89 -14.49
N LEU A 91 -9.10 4.14 -15.58
CA LEU A 91 -9.00 4.71 -16.92
C LEU A 91 -10.38 5.28 -17.25
N ALA A 92 -10.47 6.60 -17.46
CA ALA A 92 -11.73 7.26 -17.76
C ALA A 92 -11.52 8.28 -18.89
N THR A 93 -12.47 8.37 -19.81
CA THR A 93 -12.51 9.34 -20.92
C THR A 93 -13.10 10.69 -20.52
N LYS A 94 -13.68 10.77 -19.31
CA LYS A 94 -14.19 11.99 -18.68
C LYS A 94 -13.92 11.92 -17.17
N GLN A 95 -13.87 13.07 -16.50
CA GLN A 95 -13.74 13.12 -15.05
C GLN A 95 -15.00 12.52 -14.40
N LEU A 96 -14.87 11.32 -13.86
CA LEU A 96 -15.92 10.68 -13.08
C LEU A 96 -15.90 11.22 -11.65
N GLU A 97 -17.09 11.41 -11.07
CA GLU A 97 -17.20 11.73 -9.65
C GLU A 97 -16.52 10.64 -8.81
N GLY A 98 -15.65 11.07 -7.91
CA GLY A 98 -14.85 10.15 -7.11
C GLY A 98 -15.75 9.37 -6.14
N ARG A 99 -15.75 8.04 -6.23
CA ARG A 99 -16.37 7.20 -5.20
C ARG A 99 -15.60 7.35 -3.88
N LYS A 100 -16.34 7.38 -2.78
CA LYS A 100 -15.76 7.38 -1.42
C LYS A 100 -14.94 6.11 -1.24
N LYS A 101 -13.62 6.25 -1.13
CA LYS A 101 -12.70 5.12 -0.95
C LYS A 101 -12.94 4.47 0.42
N ASP A 102 -13.09 3.15 0.43
CA ASP A 102 -13.02 2.38 1.67
C ASP A 102 -11.54 2.33 2.11
N LYS A 103 -11.24 3.09 3.16
CA LYS A 103 -9.90 3.18 3.75
C LYS A 103 -9.77 2.28 4.98
N GLU A 104 -10.62 1.26 5.13
CA GLU A 104 -10.40 0.21 6.11
C GLU A 104 -9.00 -0.37 5.94
N ARG A 105 -8.26 -0.37 7.05
CA ARG A 105 -6.87 -0.81 7.09
C ARG A 105 -6.57 -1.58 8.35
N LEU A 106 -5.77 -2.62 8.21
CA LEU A 106 -5.02 -3.23 9.31
C LEU A 106 -3.69 -2.50 9.41
N THR A 107 -3.25 -2.20 10.63
CA THR A 107 -1.93 -1.61 10.85
C THR A 107 -1.02 -2.69 11.36
N ALA A 108 0.01 -3.03 10.61
CA ALA A 108 1.09 -3.88 11.08
C ALA A 108 2.19 -3.01 11.69
N VAL A 109 2.78 -3.47 12.79
CA VAL A 109 3.98 -2.85 13.36
C VAL A 109 5.09 -3.85 13.33
N VAL A 110 6.16 -3.48 12.65
CA VAL A 110 7.38 -4.28 12.48
C VAL A 110 8.49 -3.63 13.27
N CYS A 111 9.33 -4.44 13.90
CA CYS A 111 10.48 -3.95 14.64
C CYS A 111 11.61 -4.98 14.56
N CYS A 112 12.82 -4.51 14.27
CA CYS A 112 14.02 -5.34 14.24
C CYS A 112 15.23 -4.54 14.71
N ASN A 113 16.25 -5.25 15.18
CA ASN A 113 17.54 -4.66 15.48
C ASN A 113 18.35 -4.36 14.20
N GLY A 114 19.42 -3.59 14.33
CA GLY A 114 20.20 -3.05 13.22
C GLY A 114 20.93 -4.11 12.38
N ASP A 115 21.28 -5.26 12.98
CA ASP A 115 21.88 -6.40 12.27
C ASP A 115 20.83 -7.39 11.73
N GLY A 116 19.55 -7.21 12.07
CA GLY A 116 18.44 -8.05 11.63
C GLY A 116 18.35 -9.43 12.29
N ALA A 117 19.24 -9.75 13.23
CA ALA A 117 19.23 -11.03 13.94
C ALA A 117 18.04 -11.16 14.90
N ASN A 118 17.63 -10.06 15.52
CA ASN A 118 16.46 -9.99 16.37
C ASN A 118 15.30 -9.30 15.65
N LYS A 119 14.24 -10.07 15.37
CA LYS A 119 12.97 -9.56 14.86
C LYS A 119 11.94 -9.68 15.97
N VAL A 120 11.41 -8.54 16.41
CA VAL A 120 10.30 -8.53 17.35
C VAL A 120 9.08 -9.15 16.66
N PRO A 121 8.32 -10.03 17.35
CA PRO A 121 7.11 -10.62 16.77
C PRO A 121 6.19 -9.56 16.20
N LEU A 122 5.53 -9.84 15.08
CA LEU A 122 4.68 -8.88 14.37
C LEU A 122 3.51 -8.42 15.26
N TRP A 123 3.21 -7.13 15.28
CA TRP A 123 2.00 -6.61 15.94
C TRP A 123 0.96 -6.21 14.90
N VAL A 124 -0.23 -6.80 14.97
CA VAL A 124 -1.36 -6.43 14.12
C VAL A 124 -2.36 -5.63 14.94
N ILE A 125 -2.54 -4.36 14.57
CA ILE A 125 -3.46 -3.43 15.22
C ILE A 125 -4.67 -3.20 14.32
N SER A 126 -5.85 -3.51 14.83
CA SER A 126 -7.13 -3.32 14.14
C SER A 126 -8.06 -2.33 14.85
N LYS A 127 -9.21 -2.06 14.24
CA LYS A 127 -10.31 -1.29 14.83
C LYS A 127 -11.06 -2.05 15.93
N PHE A 128 -11.19 -3.38 15.83
CA PHE A 128 -12.05 -4.19 16.68
C PHE A 128 -11.22 -5.17 17.52
N ALA A 129 -11.54 -5.31 18.81
CA ALA A 129 -10.87 -6.28 19.69
C ALA A 129 -11.14 -7.73 19.27
N ASN A 130 -12.38 -8.01 18.85
CA ASN A 130 -12.81 -9.33 18.37
C ASN A 130 -13.48 -9.17 17.01
N PRO A 131 -12.71 -9.18 15.90
CA PRO A 131 -13.28 -9.19 14.56
C PRO A 131 -14.17 -10.41 14.33
N ARG A 132 -15.27 -10.21 13.61
CA ARG A 132 -16.16 -11.31 13.22
C ARG A 132 -15.45 -12.38 12.38
N CYS A 133 -14.41 -12.02 11.62
CA CYS A 133 -13.61 -12.97 10.85
C CYS A 133 -12.72 -13.89 11.71
N PHE A 134 -12.52 -13.58 12.99
CA PHE A 134 -11.82 -14.45 13.94
C PHE A 134 -12.79 -15.28 14.79
N LYS A 135 -14.09 -15.31 14.44
CA LYS A 135 -15.03 -16.21 15.08
C LYS A 135 -14.56 -17.66 14.83
N HIS A 136 -14.36 -18.42 15.90
CA HIS A 136 -13.82 -19.79 15.88
C HIS A 136 -12.34 -19.91 15.46
N VAL A 137 -11.60 -18.80 15.43
CA VAL A 137 -10.14 -18.81 15.23
C VAL A 137 -9.47 -18.61 16.58
N ASN A 138 -8.54 -19.49 16.94
CA ASN A 138 -7.65 -19.23 18.07
C ASN A 138 -6.61 -18.17 17.65
N ILE A 139 -6.77 -16.95 18.16
CA ILE A 139 -5.88 -15.82 17.85
C ILE A 139 -4.45 -16.09 18.35
N ASP A 140 -4.29 -16.87 19.41
CA ASP A 140 -2.97 -17.23 19.96
C ASP A 140 -2.18 -18.15 19.02
N ASN A 141 -2.86 -18.83 18.08
CA ASN A 141 -2.21 -19.60 17.03
C ASN A 141 -1.72 -18.74 15.87
N LEU A 142 -2.02 -17.44 15.86
CA LEU A 142 -1.43 -16.52 14.89
C LEU A 142 0.02 -16.25 15.29
N ASN A 143 0.94 -16.31 14.33
CA ASN A 143 2.34 -15.90 14.51
C ASN A 143 2.50 -14.35 14.61
N CYS A 144 1.56 -13.68 15.29
CA CYS A 144 1.58 -12.25 15.53
C CYS A 144 0.77 -11.88 16.79
N HIS A 145 1.15 -10.78 17.43
CA HIS A 145 0.37 -10.19 18.50
C HIS A 145 -0.77 -9.36 17.94
N TYR A 146 -2.00 -9.78 18.22
CA TYR A 146 -3.18 -9.03 17.82
C TYR A 146 -3.62 -8.03 18.90
N ARG A 147 -3.87 -6.79 18.51
CA ARG A 147 -4.39 -5.72 19.38
C ARG A 147 -5.47 -4.93 18.66
N ALA A 148 -6.39 -4.35 19.42
CA ALA A 148 -7.28 -3.32 18.91
C ALA A 148 -6.92 -1.96 19.47
N LYS A 149 -7.14 -0.91 18.68
CA LYS A 149 -7.05 0.45 19.20
C LYS A 149 -8.11 0.65 20.29
N PRO A 150 -7.75 1.28 21.42
CA PRO A 150 -8.76 1.65 22.41
C PRO A 150 -9.80 2.53 21.74
N THR A 151 -11.07 2.15 21.87
CA THR A 151 -12.19 2.95 21.38
C THR A 151 -12.20 4.23 22.20
N LYS A 152 -11.98 5.39 21.56
CA LYS A 152 -12.25 6.66 22.22
C LYS A 152 -13.75 6.67 22.53
N LYS A 153 -14.13 6.43 23.80
CA LYS A 153 -15.45 6.82 24.29
C LYS A 153 -15.46 8.34 24.22
N HIS A 154 -16.18 8.90 23.25
CA HIS A 154 -16.60 10.29 23.34
C HIS A 154 -17.48 10.36 24.60
N ARG A 155 -16.97 11.01 25.65
CA ARG A 155 -17.80 11.59 26.71
C ARG A 155 -18.30 12.93 26.21
#